data_AF-A0A5C7J4N3-F1
#
_entry.id   AF-A0A5C7J4N3-F1
#
_cell.length_a   1.000
_cell.length_b   1.000
_cell.length_c   1.000
_cell.angle_alpha   90.00
_cell.angle_beta   90.00
_cell.angle_gamma   90.00
#
_symmetry.space_group_name_H-M   'P 1'
#
loop_
_entity.id
_entity.type
_entity.pdbx_description
1 polymer ?
#
loop_
_entity_poly.entity_id
_entity_poly.type
_entity_poly.pdbx_seq_one_letter_code
_entity_poly.pdbx_strand_id
1 'polypeptide(L)'
;MSRGREPFSLVGPKHLTTIDWNDDSHRRSVSASLVKGVSERERDRQVELRGGSETLAPQWWEFFNFKLVNVLVDEDDESIFGAIFEYVFPSATNPGPGYVIAFRGTLLKRETWKRDIESDFAIILNTLHQTSRVRTAMKYVEDRVSKAGSSKVWLTGHSLGAAIAMLAGKNMAKRGKFLESFLFNPPYASFPIETIFKDNKNVIRGSLGDEDSFAAISGWKPCLFVNSRDFICHGYIEHFKKRRKSHDFGVWGLVSHHSLRNIVMKELKIMDVEISEPLHFLPSANLIENLSPPEESISPHKLRHWWKPDLNLRCTVYNYE
;
A
#
# COMPACT_ATOMS: atom_id res chain seq x y z
N MET A 1 24.13 16.49 -11.92
CA MET A 1 22.94 16.16 -11.09
C MET A 1 21.80 15.77 -12.01
N SER A 2 21.35 14.51 -11.97
CA SER A 2 20.17 14.09 -12.74
C SER A 2 18.94 14.83 -12.21
N ARG A 3 18.28 15.64 -13.04
CA ARG A 3 17.07 16.40 -12.68
C ARG A 3 16.04 15.50 -11.98
N GLY A 4 15.70 15.83 -10.72
CA GLY A 4 14.55 15.26 -10.01
C GLY A 4 14.82 14.16 -8.97
N ARG A 5 16.07 13.79 -8.66
CA ARG A 5 16.38 12.95 -7.48
C ARG A 5 16.41 13.81 -6.22
N GLU A 6 15.80 13.30 -5.15
CA GLU A 6 15.87 13.91 -3.81
C GLU A 6 16.72 12.98 -2.93
N PRO A 7 18.01 13.31 -2.67
CA PRO A 7 18.89 12.48 -1.86
C PRO A 7 18.46 12.45 -0.39
N PHE A 8 18.80 11.37 0.31
CA PHE A 8 18.49 11.18 1.73
C PHE A 8 19.02 12.35 2.58
N SER A 9 20.22 12.85 2.28
CA SER A 9 20.83 13.99 2.96
C SER A 9 19.98 15.27 2.94
N LEU A 10 19.10 15.45 1.95
CA LEU A 10 18.25 16.63 1.82
C LEU A 10 16.83 16.40 2.39
N VAL A 11 16.23 15.24 2.14
CA VAL A 11 14.80 15.02 2.42
C VAL A 11 14.51 13.83 3.35
N GLY A 12 15.54 13.08 3.74
CA GLY A 12 15.39 11.90 4.59
C GLY A 12 15.01 12.27 6.03
N PRO A 13 14.39 11.33 6.79
CA PRO A 13 14.02 11.51 8.19
C PRO A 13 15.21 11.50 9.16
N LYS A 14 16.17 12.41 8.97
CA LYS A 14 17.42 12.49 9.74
C LYS A 14 17.22 12.87 11.22
N HIS A 15 16.04 13.37 11.59
CA HIS A 15 15.70 13.68 12.98
C HIS A 15 15.56 12.41 13.84
N LEU A 16 15.34 11.25 13.22
CA LEU A 16 15.20 9.96 13.89
C LEU A 16 16.55 9.28 14.10
N THR A 17 17.39 9.85 14.99
CA THR A 17 18.72 9.29 15.30
C THR A 17 18.65 8.05 16.19
N THR A 18 17.58 7.89 16.96
CA THR A 18 17.30 6.69 17.77
C THR A 18 15.88 6.23 17.49
N ILE A 19 15.69 4.94 17.25
CA ILE A 19 14.39 4.37 16.87
C ILE A 19 13.76 3.66 18.06
N ASP A 20 12.63 4.18 18.55
CA ASP A 20 11.70 3.43 19.39
C ASP A 20 10.70 2.68 18.50
N TRP A 21 10.71 1.35 18.54
CA TRP A 21 9.80 0.53 17.75
C TRP A 21 8.41 0.39 18.37
N ASN A 22 8.18 0.97 19.56
CA ASN A 22 6.85 1.14 20.14
C ASN A 22 6.20 2.47 19.74
N ASP A 23 6.97 3.40 19.18
CA ASP A 23 6.47 4.70 18.73
C ASP A 23 5.93 4.62 17.28
N ASP A 24 4.64 4.89 17.11
CA ASP A 24 3.98 4.83 15.80
C ASP A 24 4.52 5.84 14.79
N SER A 25 5.04 6.99 15.24
CA SER A 25 5.66 8.01 14.39
C SER A 25 7.00 7.52 13.83
N HIS A 26 7.80 6.86 14.65
CA HIS A 26 9.06 6.25 14.25
C HIS A 26 8.82 5.11 13.27
N ARG A 27 7.91 4.18 13.61
CA ARG A 27 7.54 3.04 12.74
C ARG A 27 7.04 3.51 11.38
N ARG A 28 6.16 4.52 11.35
CA ARG A 28 5.65 5.14 10.11
C ARG A 28 6.79 5.71 9.27
N SER A 29 7.64 6.54 9.88
CA SER A 29 8.69 7.27 9.16
C SER A 29 9.75 6.32 8.60
N VAL A 30 10.16 5.31 9.37
CA VAL A 30 11.10 4.28 8.90
C VAL A 30 10.47 3.44 7.79
N SER A 31 9.22 2.98 7.95
CA SER A 31 8.52 2.21 6.91
C SER A 31 8.38 2.98 5.60
N ALA A 32 8.11 4.29 5.65
CA ALA A 32 8.09 5.15 4.48
C ALA A 32 9.50 5.35 3.87
N SER A 33 10.54 5.51 4.71
CA SER A 33 11.93 5.60 4.27
C SER A 33 12.37 4.37 3.48
N LEU A 34 12.05 3.17 3.96
CA LEU A 34 12.39 1.90 3.29
C LEU A 34 11.74 1.79 1.91
N VAL A 35 10.47 2.20 1.75
CA VAL A 35 9.79 2.23 0.44
C VAL A 35 10.46 3.21 -0.52
N LYS A 36 10.91 4.35 -0.03
CA LYS A 36 11.70 5.30 -0.83
C LYS A 36 13.07 4.73 -1.19
N GLY A 37 13.70 3.96 -0.31
CA GLY A 37 14.91 3.18 -0.59
C GLY A 37 14.74 2.25 -1.79
N VAL A 38 13.62 1.51 -1.88
CA VAL A 38 13.31 0.69 -3.06
C VAL A 38 13.21 1.53 -4.35
N SER A 39 12.57 2.70 -4.25
CA SER A 39 12.43 3.61 -5.39
C SER A 39 13.77 4.19 -5.86
N GLU A 40 14.67 4.51 -4.93
CA GLU A 40 16.02 4.94 -5.27
C GLU A 40 16.90 3.80 -5.76
N ARG A 41 16.71 2.56 -5.28
CA ARG A 41 17.46 1.40 -5.77
C ARG A 41 17.16 1.10 -7.24
N GLU A 42 15.90 1.22 -7.64
CA GLU A 42 15.52 1.13 -9.06
C GLU A 42 16.12 2.28 -9.88
N ARG A 43 16.19 3.49 -9.34
CA ARG A 43 16.86 4.60 -10.03
C ARG A 43 18.37 4.37 -10.17
N ASP A 44 19.02 3.88 -9.12
CA ASP A 44 20.44 3.51 -9.16
C ASP A 44 20.67 2.44 -10.24
N ARG A 45 19.83 1.40 -10.32
CA ARG A 45 19.88 0.39 -11.40
C ARG A 45 19.79 1.03 -12.79
N GLN A 46 18.88 1.97 -13.00
CA GLN A 46 18.76 2.67 -14.28
C GLN A 46 19.96 3.56 -14.61
N VAL A 47 20.65 4.10 -13.59
CA VAL A 47 21.90 4.86 -13.77
C VAL A 47 23.05 3.92 -14.11
N GLU A 48 23.18 2.79 -13.39
CA GLU A 48 24.14 1.72 -13.65
C GLU A 48 24.03 1.21 -15.10
N LEU A 49 22.82 0.94 -15.59
CA LEU A 49 22.56 0.53 -16.97
C LEU A 49 22.99 1.57 -18.03
N ARG A 50 23.11 2.84 -17.65
CA ARG A 50 23.59 3.93 -18.52
C ARG A 50 25.09 4.21 -18.34
N GLY A 51 25.81 3.36 -17.61
CA GLY A 51 27.25 3.50 -17.35
C GLY A 51 27.60 4.49 -16.22
N GLY A 52 26.61 4.90 -15.42
CA GLY A 52 26.85 5.72 -14.23
C GLY A 52 27.18 4.88 -12.98
N SER A 53 27.68 5.54 -11.93
CA SER A 53 28.09 4.89 -10.66
C SER A 53 27.44 5.51 -9.41
N GLU A 54 26.48 6.41 -9.58
CA GLU A 54 25.80 7.07 -8.46
C GLU A 54 24.89 6.09 -7.70
N THR A 55 25.15 5.92 -6.40
CA THR A 55 24.39 5.02 -5.50
C THR A 55 23.78 5.81 -4.33
N LEU A 56 22.52 6.22 -4.46
CA LEU A 56 21.83 7.01 -3.43
C LEU A 56 20.89 6.17 -2.56
N ALA A 57 20.56 4.96 -2.98
CA ALA A 57 19.60 4.12 -2.29
C ALA A 57 20.03 3.69 -0.87
N PRO A 58 21.29 3.29 -0.60
CA PRO A 58 21.66 2.70 0.70
C PRO A 58 21.33 3.53 1.93
N GLN A 59 21.49 4.86 1.82
CA GLN A 59 21.23 5.80 2.92
C GLN A 59 19.78 5.72 3.45
N TRP A 60 18.82 5.27 2.63
CA TRP A 60 17.41 5.18 3.02
C TRP A 60 17.08 4.03 3.99
N TRP A 61 17.96 3.03 4.10
CA TRP A 61 17.79 1.88 5.01
C TRP A 61 18.95 1.73 6.01
N GLU A 62 20.19 2.02 5.60
CA GLU A 62 21.37 1.88 6.46
C GLU A 62 21.33 2.84 7.65
N PHE A 63 20.81 4.07 7.45
CA PHE A 63 20.63 5.04 8.53
C PHE A 63 19.75 4.49 9.67
N PHE A 64 18.86 3.55 9.36
CA PHE A 64 17.95 2.90 10.32
C PHE A 64 18.43 1.52 10.77
N ASN A 65 19.70 1.18 10.54
CA ASN A 65 20.29 -0.11 10.87
C ASN A 65 19.58 -1.29 10.19
N PHE A 66 19.25 -1.13 8.91
CA PHE A 66 18.82 -2.22 8.05
C PHE A 66 19.92 -2.59 7.06
N LYS A 67 19.92 -3.85 6.63
CA LYS A 67 20.65 -4.31 5.44
C LYS A 67 19.67 -4.77 4.37
N LEU A 68 20.02 -4.55 3.10
CA LEU A 68 19.30 -5.10 1.97
C LEU A 68 19.65 -6.58 1.80
N VAL A 69 18.64 -7.46 1.86
CA VAL A 69 18.83 -8.91 1.75
C VAL A 69 18.49 -9.43 0.36
N ASN A 70 17.36 -8.99 -0.19
CA ASN A 70 16.92 -9.36 -1.54
C ASN A 70 16.24 -8.17 -2.21
N VAL A 71 16.41 -8.06 -3.53
CA VAL A 71 15.55 -7.23 -4.39
C VAL A 71 14.50 -8.11 -5.05
N LEU A 72 13.29 -7.58 -5.22
CA LEU A 72 12.21 -8.22 -5.97
C LEU A 72 12.16 -7.56 -7.34
N VAL A 73 12.46 -8.36 -8.36
CA VAL A 73 12.55 -7.93 -9.76
C VAL A 73 11.33 -8.46 -10.50
N ASP A 74 10.74 -7.60 -11.32
CA ASP A 74 9.64 -7.97 -12.20
C ASP A 74 10.16 -8.82 -13.36
N GLU A 75 9.48 -9.93 -13.64
CA GLU A 75 9.86 -10.85 -14.73
C GLU A 75 9.59 -10.22 -16.12
N ASP A 76 8.64 -9.29 -16.20
CA ASP A 76 8.20 -8.72 -17.48
C ASP A 76 9.08 -7.55 -17.96
N ASP A 77 9.54 -6.68 -17.05
CA ASP A 77 10.29 -5.45 -17.39
C ASP A 77 11.63 -5.30 -16.66
N GLU A 78 12.05 -6.33 -15.92
CA GLU A 78 13.28 -6.37 -15.12
C GLU A 78 13.40 -5.23 -14.09
N SER A 79 12.32 -4.51 -13.80
CA SER A 79 12.35 -3.41 -12.86
C SER A 79 12.29 -3.93 -11.43
N ILE A 80 13.07 -3.31 -10.54
CA ILE A 80 13.00 -3.59 -9.11
C ILE A 80 11.70 -2.98 -8.61
N PHE A 81 10.76 -3.78 -8.12
CA PHE A 81 9.47 -3.29 -7.60
C PHE A 81 9.34 -3.45 -6.08
N GLY A 82 10.20 -4.27 -5.46
CA GLY A 82 10.24 -4.45 -4.02
C GLY A 82 11.63 -4.81 -3.50
N ALA A 83 11.77 -4.86 -2.18
CA ALA A 83 12.98 -5.32 -1.50
C ALA A 83 12.66 -5.91 -0.13
N ILE A 84 13.52 -6.81 0.34
CA ILE A 84 13.53 -7.35 1.69
C ILE A 84 14.69 -6.73 2.45
N PHE A 85 14.37 -6.06 3.55
CA PHE A 85 15.34 -5.50 4.47
C PHE A 85 15.35 -6.31 5.77
N GLU A 86 16.52 -6.53 6.34
CA GLU A 86 16.71 -7.17 7.65
C GLU A 86 17.21 -6.13 8.64
N TYR A 87 16.59 -6.08 9.82
CA TYR A 87 17.02 -5.21 10.89
C TYR A 87 18.19 -5.86 11.64
N VAL A 88 19.31 -5.15 11.77
CA VAL A 88 20.55 -5.74 12.28
C VAL A 88 20.86 -5.38 13.75
N PHE A 89 19.99 -4.61 14.41
CA PHE A 89 20.25 -4.14 15.78
C PHE A 89 19.08 -4.39 16.77
N PRO A 90 18.57 -5.63 16.91
CA PRO A 90 17.50 -5.93 17.86
C PRO A 90 18.01 -5.82 19.30
N SER A 91 17.18 -5.28 20.20
CA SER A 91 17.41 -5.28 21.65
C SER A 91 16.27 -5.98 22.41
N ALA A 92 16.53 -6.45 23.63
CA ALA A 92 15.51 -7.18 24.40
C ALA A 92 14.26 -6.35 24.70
N THR A 93 14.42 -5.04 24.93
CA THR A 93 13.34 -4.10 25.26
C THR A 93 12.76 -3.39 24.03
N ASN A 94 13.45 -3.45 22.89
CA ASN A 94 13.08 -2.79 21.66
C ASN A 94 13.55 -3.64 20.47
N PRO A 95 12.90 -4.80 20.22
CA PRO A 95 13.42 -5.81 19.30
C PRO A 95 13.32 -5.41 17.83
N GLY A 96 12.47 -4.44 17.50
CA GLY A 96 12.19 -4.02 16.13
C GLY A 96 11.57 -5.11 15.26
N PRO A 97 11.33 -4.80 13.98
CA PRO A 97 11.03 -5.83 13.00
C PRO A 97 12.23 -6.76 12.85
N GLY A 98 12.02 -8.05 12.55
CA GLY A 98 13.12 -8.87 12.04
C GLY A 98 13.40 -8.54 10.57
N TYR A 99 12.31 -8.46 9.79
CA TYR A 99 12.34 -8.16 8.36
C TYR A 99 11.25 -7.17 7.98
N VAL A 100 11.54 -6.32 7.00
CA VAL A 100 10.56 -5.45 6.35
C VAL A 100 10.59 -5.72 4.85
N ILE A 101 9.44 -6.08 4.29
CA ILE A 101 9.25 -6.24 2.85
C ILE A 101 8.57 -4.98 2.32
N ALA A 102 9.31 -4.23 1.52
CA ALA A 102 8.89 -2.93 1.01
C ALA A 102 8.59 -2.97 -0.49
N PHE A 103 7.50 -2.34 -0.92
CA PHE A 103 7.08 -2.26 -2.31
C PHE A 103 6.94 -0.81 -2.78
N ARG A 104 7.61 -0.45 -3.89
CA ARG A 104 7.53 0.91 -4.42
C ARG A 104 6.28 1.15 -5.27
N GLY A 105 5.86 2.40 -5.35
CA GLY A 105 4.88 2.86 -6.33
C GLY A 105 5.47 3.01 -7.74
N THR A 106 4.60 3.33 -8.69
CA THR A 106 4.98 3.61 -10.09
C THR A 106 5.80 4.90 -10.19
N LEU A 107 6.90 4.86 -10.94
CA LEU A 107 7.74 6.02 -11.23
C LEU A 107 7.13 6.86 -12.37
N LEU A 108 5.93 7.42 -12.19
CA LEU A 108 5.29 8.25 -13.23
C LEU A 108 6.06 9.57 -13.45
N LYS A 109 6.33 9.92 -14.72
CA LYS A 109 6.95 11.21 -15.11
C LYS A 109 5.94 12.35 -14.97
N ARG A 110 6.34 13.48 -14.38
CA ARG A 110 5.50 14.61 -13.90
C ARG A 110 4.43 15.17 -14.86
N GLU A 111 4.53 14.92 -16.16
CA GLU A 111 3.78 15.66 -17.19
C GLU A 111 2.41 15.06 -17.55
N THR A 112 2.15 13.76 -17.29
CA THR A 112 0.90 13.06 -17.67
C THR A 112 -0.08 12.83 -16.50
N TRP A 113 0.13 13.49 -15.35
CA TRP A 113 -0.37 13.02 -14.05
C TRP A 113 -1.88 13.16 -13.78
N LYS A 114 -2.64 14.01 -14.45
CA LYS A 114 -3.96 14.43 -13.89
C LYS A 114 -5.19 13.65 -14.36
N ARG A 115 -5.17 13.03 -15.55
CA ARG A 115 -6.33 12.32 -16.11
C ARG A 115 -6.04 10.86 -16.45
N ASP A 116 -4.82 10.56 -16.90
CA ASP A 116 -4.43 9.20 -17.27
C ASP A 116 -4.36 8.28 -16.04
N ILE A 117 -4.01 8.83 -14.86
CA ILE A 117 -3.83 8.10 -13.60
C ILE A 117 -5.09 7.35 -13.14
N GLU A 118 -6.27 7.97 -13.10
CA GLU A 118 -7.46 7.29 -12.53
C GLU A 118 -7.84 6.07 -13.37
N SER A 119 -7.81 6.22 -14.69
CA SER A 119 -8.02 5.14 -15.66
C SER A 119 -6.92 4.08 -15.58
N ASP A 120 -5.66 4.49 -15.56
CA ASP A 120 -4.50 3.59 -15.47
C ASP A 120 -4.52 2.79 -14.17
N PHE A 121 -4.80 3.43 -13.04
CA PHE A 121 -4.91 2.74 -11.75
C PHE A 121 -6.15 1.86 -11.68
N ALA A 122 -7.29 2.25 -12.24
CA ALA A 122 -8.47 1.38 -12.29
C ALA A 122 -8.14 0.10 -13.09
N ILE A 123 -7.52 0.22 -14.26
CA ILE A 123 -7.07 -0.91 -15.08
C ILE A 123 -6.04 -1.75 -14.32
N ILE A 124 -4.99 -1.12 -13.79
CA ILE A 124 -3.93 -1.80 -13.03
C ILE A 124 -4.52 -2.51 -11.82
N LEU A 125 -5.47 -1.91 -11.09
CA LEU A 125 -6.13 -2.54 -9.95
C LEU A 125 -7.05 -3.69 -10.34
N ASN A 126 -7.71 -3.60 -11.49
CA ASN A 126 -8.54 -4.67 -12.04
C ASN A 126 -7.68 -5.90 -12.36
N THR A 127 -6.48 -5.69 -12.90
CA THR A 127 -5.56 -6.77 -13.34
C THR A 127 -4.48 -7.09 -12.31
N LEU A 128 -4.38 -6.35 -11.20
CA LEU A 128 -3.23 -6.39 -10.28
C LEU A 128 -2.92 -7.80 -9.79
N HIS A 129 -3.97 -8.54 -9.41
CA HIS A 129 -3.86 -9.92 -8.92
C HIS A 129 -3.29 -10.91 -9.94
N GLN A 130 -3.40 -10.60 -11.24
CA GLN A 130 -2.87 -11.43 -12.33
C GLN A 130 -1.43 -11.06 -12.69
N THR A 131 -0.93 -9.91 -12.21
CA THR A 131 0.42 -9.45 -12.52
C THR A 131 1.48 -10.39 -11.92
N SER A 132 2.55 -10.59 -12.69
CA SER A 132 3.81 -11.20 -12.26
C SER A 132 4.31 -10.62 -10.93
N ARG A 133 4.28 -9.30 -10.76
CA ARG A 133 4.66 -8.60 -9.53
C ARG A 133 3.92 -9.08 -8.29
N VAL A 134 2.59 -9.23 -8.34
CA VAL A 134 1.82 -9.70 -7.17
C VAL A 134 2.14 -11.15 -6.87
N ARG A 135 2.20 -12.00 -7.89
CA ARG A 135 2.54 -13.42 -7.71
C ARG A 135 3.93 -13.58 -7.08
N THR A 136 4.91 -12.83 -7.58
CA THR A 136 6.27 -12.81 -7.05
C THR A 136 6.30 -12.24 -5.64
N ALA A 137 5.60 -11.14 -5.36
CA ALA A 137 5.48 -10.57 -4.02
C ALA A 137 4.92 -11.59 -3.01
N MET A 138 3.83 -12.28 -3.36
CA MET A 138 3.22 -13.31 -2.50
C MET A 138 4.22 -14.43 -2.18
N LYS A 139 4.94 -14.95 -3.20
CA LYS A 139 5.98 -15.98 -2.99
C LYS A 139 7.06 -15.51 -2.01
N TYR A 140 7.59 -14.30 -2.18
CA TYR A 140 8.63 -13.75 -1.29
C TYR A 140 8.12 -13.50 0.13
N VAL A 141 6.88 -13.02 0.28
CA VAL A 141 6.26 -12.82 1.59
C VAL A 141 6.05 -14.15 2.30
N GLU A 142 5.50 -15.15 1.60
CA GLU A 142 5.27 -16.50 2.14
C GLU A 142 6.59 -17.18 2.54
N ASP A 143 7.61 -17.11 1.70
CA ASP A 143 8.95 -17.64 1.98
C ASP A 143 9.58 -16.97 3.21
N ARG A 144 9.46 -15.64 3.32
CA ARG A 144 10.04 -14.93 4.46
C ARG A 144 9.30 -15.24 5.75
N VAL A 145 7.97 -15.31 5.71
CA VAL A 145 7.15 -15.65 6.88
C VAL A 145 7.38 -17.08 7.33
N SER A 146 7.56 -18.03 6.40
CA SER A 146 7.85 -19.42 6.75
C SER A 146 9.21 -19.59 7.44
N LYS A 147 10.21 -18.82 7.03
CA LYS A 147 11.58 -18.84 7.60
C LYS A 147 11.71 -18.08 8.92
N ALA A 148 11.10 -16.89 9.02
CA ALA A 148 11.32 -15.98 10.14
C ALA A 148 10.17 -15.94 11.17
N GLY A 149 8.99 -16.45 10.81
CA GLY A 149 7.75 -16.30 11.58
C GLY A 149 7.04 -14.98 11.31
N SER A 150 5.71 -15.00 11.37
CA SER A 150 4.85 -13.85 10.99
C SER A 150 5.04 -12.63 11.89
N SER A 151 5.36 -12.81 13.18
CA SER A 151 5.59 -11.72 14.13
C SER A 151 6.85 -10.90 13.85
N LYS A 152 7.78 -11.43 13.04
CA LYS A 152 9.04 -10.78 12.68
C LYS A 152 9.00 -10.09 11.32
N VAL A 153 7.95 -10.30 10.52
CA VAL A 153 7.87 -9.79 9.14
C VAL A 153 6.84 -8.68 9.05
N TRP A 154 7.27 -7.50 8.61
CA TRP A 154 6.41 -6.37 8.32
C TRP A 154 6.27 -6.17 6.81
N LEU A 155 5.11 -5.65 6.39
CA LEU A 155 4.87 -5.20 5.02
C LEU A 155 4.81 -3.68 4.98
N THR A 156 5.36 -3.08 3.92
CA THR A 156 5.19 -1.65 3.67
C THR A 156 5.11 -1.36 2.18
N GLY A 157 4.33 -0.36 1.80
CA GLY A 157 4.25 0.02 0.40
C GLY A 157 3.63 1.39 0.18
N HIS A 158 3.90 1.97 -0.99
CA HIS A 158 3.32 3.24 -1.41
C HIS A 158 2.57 3.11 -2.73
N SER A 159 1.39 3.74 -2.85
CA SER A 159 0.60 3.76 -4.08
C SER A 159 0.33 2.34 -4.59
N LEU A 160 0.74 2.00 -5.82
CA LEU A 160 0.66 0.63 -6.32
C LEU A 160 1.39 -0.40 -5.45
N GLY A 161 2.54 -0.03 -4.87
CA GLY A 161 3.25 -0.89 -3.92
C GLY A 161 2.46 -1.14 -2.64
N ALA A 162 1.66 -0.17 -2.17
CA ALA A 162 0.75 -0.37 -1.05
C ALA A 162 -0.38 -1.33 -1.42
N ALA A 163 -0.86 -1.31 -2.67
CA ALA A 163 -1.83 -2.29 -3.16
C ALA A 163 -1.25 -3.71 -3.20
N ILE A 164 -0.01 -3.88 -3.68
CA ILE A 164 0.70 -5.17 -3.67
C ILE A 164 0.88 -5.68 -2.23
N ALA A 165 1.37 -4.82 -1.32
CA ALA A 165 1.50 -5.13 0.10
C ALA A 165 0.16 -5.55 0.73
N MET A 166 -0.92 -4.86 0.37
CA MET A 166 -2.26 -5.16 0.87
C MET A 166 -2.75 -6.51 0.40
N LEU A 167 -2.59 -6.87 -0.88
CA LEU A 167 -2.96 -8.18 -1.42
C LEU A 167 -2.16 -9.31 -0.75
N ALA A 168 -0.84 -9.12 -0.59
CA ALA A 168 0.00 -10.08 0.11
C ALA A 168 -0.41 -10.23 1.59
N GLY A 169 -0.70 -9.12 2.27
CA GLY A 169 -1.18 -9.10 3.64
C GLY A 169 -2.52 -9.84 3.81
N LYS A 170 -3.49 -9.61 2.91
CA LYS A 170 -4.76 -10.36 2.90
C LYS A 170 -4.53 -11.86 2.72
N ASN A 171 -3.69 -12.26 1.77
CA ASN A 171 -3.37 -13.66 1.55
C ASN A 171 -2.76 -14.33 2.80
N MET A 172 -1.88 -13.62 3.52
CA MET A 172 -1.34 -14.12 4.79
C MET A 172 -2.39 -14.16 5.91
N ALA A 173 -3.24 -13.13 6.00
CA ALA A 173 -4.31 -13.05 6.99
C ALA A 173 -5.32 -14.20 6.85
N LYS A 174 -5.70 -14.56 5.60
CA LYS A 174 -6.56 -15.73 5.32
C LYS A 174 -5.97 -17.05 5.84
N ARG A 175 -4.66 -17.11 6.03
CA ARG A 175 -3.92 -18.26 6.59
C ARG A 175 -3.64 -18.09 8.09
N GLY A 176 -4.32 -17.16 8.76
CA GLY A 176 -4.16 -16.88 10.19
C GLY A 176 -2.84 -16.19 10.55
N LYS A 177 -2.16 -15.55 9.58
CA LYS A 177 -0.89 -14.84 9.80
C LYS A 177 -1.11 -13.33 9.62
N PHE A 178 -1.29 -12.62 10.73
CA PHE A 178 -1.52 -11.18 10.72
C PHE A 178 -0.20 -10.42 10.75
N LEU A 179 0.21 -9.90 9.59
CA LEU A 179 1.46 -9.15 9.46
C LEU A 179 1.24 -7.68 9.76
N GLU A 180 2.14 -7.09 10.54
CA GLU A 180 2.19 -5.63 10.69
C GLU A 180 2.40 -4.99 9.31
N SER A 181 1.59 -3.99 8.97
CA SER A 181 1.51 -3.49 7.60
C SER A 181 1.33 -1.97 7.56
N PHE A 182 2.19 -1.30 6.80
CA PHE A 182 2.18 0.17 6.63
C PHE A 182 1.87 0.51 5.18
N LEU A 183 0.64 0.94 4.91
CA LEU A 183 0.11 1.12 3.56
C LEU A 183 -0.06 2.61 3.28
N PHE A 184 0.84 3.19 2.48
CA PHE A 184 0.89 4.62 2.19
C PHE A 184 0.16 4.99 0.90
N ASN A 185 -0.89 5.80 1.02
CA ASN A 185 -1.71 6.28 -0.09
C ASN A 185 -2.09 5.16 -1.08
N PRO A 186 -2.58 3.98 -0.63
CA PRO A 186 -3.00 2.96 -1.57
C PRO A 186 -4.13 3.51 -2.44
N PRO A 187 -4.17 3.15 -3.73
CA PRO A 187 -5.26 3.56 -4.59
C PRO A 187 -6.58 2.94 -4.11
N TYR A 188 -7.63 3.75 -4.14
CA TYR A 188 -9.00 3.35 -3.88
C TYR A 188 -9.68 3.14 -5.23
N ALA A 189 -9.95 1.89 -5.59
CA ALA A 189 -10.79 1.59 -6.75
C ALA A 189 -12.26 1.89 -6.39
N SER A 190 -12.63 3.16 -6.31
CA SER A 190 -14.03 3.56 -6.50
C SER A 190 -14.31 3.46 -7.99
N PHE A 191 -14.87 2.35 -8.44
CA PHE A 191 -15.74 2.46 -9.61
C PHE A 191 -16.86 3.46 -9.24
N PRO A 192 -17.32 4.33 -10.17
CA PRO A 192 -18.41 5.26 -9.93
C PRO A 192 -19.74 4.50 -9.86
N ILE A 193 -19.87 3.74 -8.78
CA ILE A 193 -20.97 2.86 -8.46
C ILE A 193 -22.20 3.74 -8.25
N GLU A 194 -22.06 4.86 -7.52
CA GLU A 194 -23.12 5.84 -7.28
C GLU A 194 -23.75 6.42 -8.57
N THR A 195 -23.04 6.48 -9.69
CA THR A 195 -23.59 6.95 -10.97
C THR A 195 -24.54 5.93 -11.61
N ILE A 196 -24.40 4.65 -11.30
CA ILE A 196 -25.23 3.55 -11.80
C ILE A 196 -26.48 3.36 -10.91
N PHE A 197 -26.39 3.72 -9.62
CA PHE A 197 -27.50 3.61 -8.67
C PHE A 197 -28.60 4.66 -8.82
N LYS A 198 -28.45 5.65 -9.72
CA LYS A 198 -29.52 6.62 -9.98
C LYS A 198 -30.74 6.00 -10.66
N ASP A 199 -30.56 4.91 -11.42
CA ASP A 199 -31.62 4.43 -12.32
C ASP A 199 -32.19 3.03 -12.01
N ASN A 200 -31.65 2.25 -11.06
CA ASN A 200 -32.17 0.89 -10.79
C ASN A 200 -32.14 0.47 -9.31
N LYS A 201 -33.24 0.70 -8.60
CA LYS A 201 -33.42 0.32 -7.18
C LYS A 201 -33.68 -1.18 -6.92
N ASN A 202 -33.76 -2.03 -7.97
CA ASN A 202 -34.21 -3.42 -7.84
C ASN A 202 -33.14 -4.51 -8.08
N VAL A 203 -31.85 -4.17 -8.19
CA VAL A 203 -30.77 -5.17 -8.35
C VAL A 203 -30.13 -5.50 -7.00
N ILE A 204 -30.96 -5.92 -6.03
CA ILE A 204 -30.52 -6.28 -4.67
C ILE A 204 -30.88 -7.75 -4.43
N ARG A 205 -30.06 -8.66 -4.94
CA ARG A 205 -29.88 -10.05 -4.47
C ARG A 205 -29.02 -10.80 -5.48
N GLY A 206 -27.72 -10.86 -5.26
CA GLY A 206 -26.87 -11.69 -6.11
C GLY A 206 -25.39 -11.54 -5.84
N SER A 207 -24.84 -12.53 -5.14
CA SER A 207 -23.42 -12.88 -5.03
C SER A 207 -22.64 -12.23 -3.89
N LEU A 208 -23.00 -12.52 -2.64
CA LEU A 208 -22.14 -12.30 -1.46
C LEU A 208 -20.66 -12.48 -1.83
N GLY A 209 -19.83 -11.45 -1.61
CA GLY A 209 -18.44 -11.74 -1.34
C GLY A 209 -18.42 -12.69 -0.15
N ASP A 210 -17.65 -13.76 -0.22
CA ASP A 210 -17.65 -14.84 0.76
C ASP A 210 -17.49 -14.23 2.17
N GLU A 211 -18.57 -14.20 2.97
CA GLU A 211 -18.56 -13.62 4.32
C GLU A 211 -17.44 -14.27 5.16
N ASP A 212 -17.19 -15.56 4.89
CA ASP A 212 -16.11 -16.35 5.45
C ASP A 212 -14.72 -15.76 5.11
N SER A 213 -14.50 -15.22 3.91
CA SER A 213 -13.24 -14.55 3.52
C SER A 213 -13.05 -13.22 4.26
N PHE A 214 -14.13 -12.48 4.51
CA PHE A 214 -14.06 -11.20 5.20
C PHE A 214 -13.86 -11.39 6.71
N ALA A 215 -14.57 -12.35 7.31
CA ALA A 215 -14.34 -12.77 8.69
C ALA A 215 -12.93 -13.36 8.88
N ALA A 216 -12.41 -14.13 7.92
CA ALA A 216 -11.07 -14.72 8.01
C ALA A 216 -9.94 -13.69 8.12
N ILE A 217 -10.10 -12.49 7.56
CA ILE A 217 -9.09 -11.42 7.64
C ILE A 217 -9.42 -10.34 8.69
N SER A 218 -10.49 -10.51 9.46
CA SER A 218 -10.96 -9.55 10.49
C SER A 218 -9.91 -9.20 11.56
N GLY A 219 -9.07 -10.17 11.92
CA GLY A 219 -7.98 -10.00 12.88
C GLY A 219 -6.80 -9.18 12.35
N TRP A 220 -6.70 -8.99 11.03
CA TRP A 220 -5.64 -8.19 10.43
C TRP A 220 -5.99 -6.70 10.45
N LYS A 221 -5.12 -5.88 11.07
CA LYS A 221 -5.33 -4.43 11.24
C LYS A 221 -4.16 -3.64 10.64
N PRO A 222 -4.12 -3.46 9.31
CA PRO A 222 -3.06 -2.67 8.69
C PRO A 222 -3.17 -1.19 9.10
N CYS A 223 -2.01 -0.52 9.21
CA CYS A 223 -1.90 0.93 9.28
C CYS A 223 -2.09 1.52 7.87
N LEU A 224 -3.24 2.16 7.66
CA LEU A 224 -3.67 2.71 6.38
C LEU A 224 -3.50 4.23 6.39
N PHE A 225 -2.43 4.71 5.76
CA PHE A 225 -2.09 6.13 5.69
C PHE A 225 -2.71 6.77 4.45
N VAL A 226 -3.57 7.76 4.66
CA VAL A 226 -4.32 8.42 3.58
C VAL A 226 -4.29 9.94 3.73
N ASN A 227 -4.40 10.64 2.61
CA ASN A 227 -4.53 12.08 2.59
C ASN A 227 -5.91 12.46 2.03
N SER A 228 -6.66 13.30 2.75
CA SER A 228 -8.00 13.73 2.35
C SER A 228 -8.03 14.53 1.05
N ARG A 229 -6.89 15.12 0.68
CA ARG A 229 -6.71 15.86 -0.58
C ARG A 229 -6.14 15.01 -1.72
N ASP A 230 -5.83 13.75 -1.44
CA ASP A 230 -5.32 12.83 -2.45
C ASP A 230 -6.48 12.08 -3.13
N PHE A 231 -6.80 12.49 -4.36
CA PHE A 231 -7.90 11.91 -5.11
C PHE A 231 -7.75 10.38 -5.31
N ILE A 232 -6.52 9.85 -5.22
CA ILE A 232 -6.22 8.43 -5.42
C ILE A 232 -6.62 7.60 -4.20
N CYS A 233 -6.50 8.11 -2.98
CA CYS A 233 -6.71 7.32 -1.76
C CYS A 233 -7.81 7.84 -0.82
N HIS A 234 -8.34 9.05 -1.01
CA HIS A 234 -9.33 9.64 -0.09
C HIS A 234 -10.61 8.81 0.03
N GLY A 235 -10.96 7.99 -0.95
CA GLY A 235 -12.15 7.12 -0.90
C GLY A 235 -12.17 6.18 0.31
N TYR A 236 -11.01 5.80 0.86
CA TYR A 236 -10.92 5.03 2.11
C TYR A 236 -11.53 5.77 3.31
N ILE A 237 -11.43 7.10 3.35
CA ILE A 237 -11.95 7.92 4.46
C ILE A 237 -13.47 7.80 4.51
N GLU A 238 -14.13 7.91 3.35
CA GLU A 238 -15.58 7.78 3.26
C GLU A 238 -16.04 6.34 3.46
N HIS A 239 -15.32 5.36 2.89
CA HIS A 239 -15.57 3.93 3.07
C HIS A 239 -15.71 3.55 4.55
N PHE A 240 -14.69 3.87 5.36
CA PHE A 240 -14.69 3.53 6.78
C PHE A 240 -15.68 4.39 7.60
N LYS A 241 -15.89 5.66 7.24
CA LYS A 241 -16.90 6.51 7.90
C LYS A 241 -18.33 6.01 7.67
N LYS A 242 -18.67 5.58 6.46
CA LYS A 242 -19.99 4.99 6.13
C LYS A 242 -20.22 3.72 6.95
N ARG A 243 -19.19 2.86 7.09
CA ARG A 243 -19.25 1.62 7.89
C ARG A 243 -19.56 1.88 9.37
N ARG A 244 -18.91 2.86 10.00
CA ARG A 244 -19.13 3.17 11.43
C ARG A 244 -20.54 3.67 11.76
N LYS A 245 -21.25 4.30 10.80
CA LYS A 245 -22.57 4.91 11.06
C LYS A 245 -23.74 3.93 10.93
N SER A 246 -23.55 2.77 10.31
CA SER A 246 -24.64 1.83 10.07
C SER A 246 -24.65 0.73 11.13
N HIS A 247 -25.70 0.67 11.95
CA HIS A 247 -26.04 -0.52 12.75
C HIS A 247 -26.60 -1.66 11.87
N ASP A 248 -26.91 -1.40 10.59
CA ASP A 248 -27.54 -2.33 9.64
C ASP A 248 -26.58 -2.75 8.52
N PHE A 249 -25.32 -3.05 8.85
CA PHE A 249 -24.33 -3.42 7.83
C PHE A 249 -24.59 -4.78 7.18
N GLY A 250 -25.50 -5.60 7.72
CA GLY A 250 -25.93 -6.86 7.10
C GLY A 250 -26.54 -6.69 5.70
N VAL A 251 -26.97 -5.49 5.31
CA VAL A 251 -27.62 -5.25 4.00
C VAL A 251 -26.74 -4.46 3.02
N TRP A 252 -25.90 -3.53 3.50
CA TRP A 252 -25.03 -2.73 2.61
C TRP A 252 -23.58 -3.24 2.54
N GLY A 253 -23.09 -3.90 3.60
CA GLY A 253 -21.77 -4.54 3.60
C GLY A 253 -21.64 -5.72 2.67
N LEU A 254 -22.77 -6.26 2.22
CA LEU A 254 -22.87 -7.45 1.39
C LEU A 254 -23.36 -7.13 -0.04
N VAL A 255 -23.40 -5.85 -0.43
CA VAL A 255 -23.59 -5.52 -1.83
C VAL A 255 -22.30 -5.86 -2.56
N SER A 256 -22.32 -7.01 -3.20
CA SER A 256 -21.25 -7.48 -4.06
C SER A 256 -20.88 -6.46 -5.11
N HIS A 257 -19.74 -5.81 -4.92
CA HIS A 257 -19.09 -5.07 -5.98
C HIS A 257 -18.74 -5.98 -7.18
N HIS A 258 -18.67 -7.30 -7.02
CA HIS A 258 -18.43 -8.24 -8.12
C HIS A 258 -19.60 -8.28 -9.13
N SER A 259 -20.85 -8.37 -8.64
CA SER A 259 -22.06 -8.37 -9.48
C SER A 259 -22.20 -7.08 -10.28
N LEU A 260 -21.98 -5.94 -9.62
CA LEU A 260 -22.12 -4.61 -10.22
C LEU A 260 -20.98 -4.30 -11.21
N ARG A 261 -19.77 -4.77 -10.94
CA ARG A 261 -18.59 -4.56 -11.79
C ARG A 261 -18.61 -5.45 -13.03
N ASN A 262 -19.20 -6.66 -12.96
CA ASN A 262 -19.43 -7.50 -14.15
C ASN A 262 -20.39 -6.85 -15.15
N ILE A 263 -21.41 -6.17 -14.65
CA ILE A 263 -22.34 -5.39 -15.48
C ILE A 263 -21.58 -4.24 -16.17
N VAL A 264 -20.77 -3.48 -15.42
CA VAL A 264 -19.99 -2.36 -15.95
C VAL A 264 -18.93 -2.80 -16.98
N MET A 265 -18.19 -3.88 -16.71
CA MET A 265 -17.14 -4.37 -17.61
C MET A 265 -17.73 -4.94 -18.91
N LYS A 266 -18.93 -5.54 -18.84
CA LYS A 266 -19.69 -5.95 -20.02
C LYS A 266 -20.16 -4.75 -20.84
N GLU A 267 -20.63 -3.68 -20.19
CA GLU A 267 -21.00 -2.42 -20.84
C GLU A 267 -19.80 -1.75 -21.53
N LEU A 268 -18.61 -1.83 -20.90
CA LEU A 268 -17.34 -1.32 -21.42
C LEU A 268 -16.65 -2.27 -22.42
N LYS A 269 -17.25 -3.41 -22.77
CA LYS A 269 -16.72 -4.43 -23.71
C LYS A 269 -15.34 -4.99 -23.33
N ILE A 270 -15.02 -5.07 -22.04
CA ILE A 270 -13.81 -5.72 -21.54
C ILE A 270 -14.16 -7.16 -21.18
N MET A 271 -13.85 -8.12 -22.06
CA MET A 271 -14.11 -9.55 -21.87
C MET A 271 -12.87 -10.27 -21.29
N ASP A 272 -13.11 -11.33 -20.51
CA ASP A 272 -12.11 -12.29 -19.97
C ASP A 272 -11.13 -11.82 -18.88
N VAL A 273 -11.58 -11.01 -17.92
CA VAL A 273 -10.80 -10.73 -16.70
C VAL A 273 -11.27 -11.63 -15.55
N GLU A 274 -10.46 -12.63 -15.17
CA GLU A 274 -10.63 -13.39 -13.92
C GLU A 274 -10.72 -12.41 -12.74
N ILE A 275 -11.67 -12.58 -11.80
CA ILE A 275 -12.08 -11.48 -10.91
C ILE A 275 -11.58 -11.72 -9.48
N SER A 276 -10.59 -10.94 -9.03
CA SER A 276 -10.13 -10.94 -7.63
C SER A 276 -11.00 -10.06 -6.71
N GLU A 277 -11.02 -10.45 -5.42
CA GLU A 277 -11.57 -9.70 -4.30
C GLU A 277 -11.17 -8.21 -4.34
N PRO A 278 -12.08 -7.25 -4.03
CA PRO A 278 -11.79 -5.83 -4.16
C PRO A 278 -10.66 -5.41 -3.20
N LEU A 279 -9.65 -4.71 -3.73
CA LEU A 279 -8.49 -4.27 -2.94
C LEU A 279 -8.91 -3.51 -1.69
N HIS A 280 -9.82 -2.54 -1.85
CA HIS A 280 -10.24 -1.62 -0.78
C HIS A 280 -11.09 -2.26 0.32
N PHE A 281 -11.49 -3.52 0.15
CA PHE A 281 -12.36 -4.23 1.09
C PHE A 281 -11.55 -4.75 2.28
N LEU A 282 -11.46 -3.95 3.35
CA LEU A 282 -10.75 -4.28 4.58
C LEU A 282 -11.74 -4.30 5.76
N PRO A 283 -11.85 -5.41 6.51
CA PRO A 283 -12.77 -5.50 7.65
C PRO A 283 -12.34 -4.65 8.83
N SER A 284 -11.03 -4.57 9.07
CA SER A 284 -10.42 -3.81 10.14
C SER A 284 -9.23 -3.01 9.60
N ALA A 285 -8.96 -1.82 10.16
CA ALA A 285 -7.78 -1.02 9.84
C ALA A 285 -7.55 0.06 10.90
N ASN A 286 -6.30 0.45 11.09
CA ASN A 286 -5.96 1.73 11.71
C ASN A 286 -5.90 2.77 10.59
N LEU A 287 -6.93 3.61 10.46
CA LEU A 287 -6.96 4.65 9.44
C LEU A 287 -6.23 5.89 9.97
N ILE A 288 -5.14 6.28 9.31
CA ILE A 288 -4.33 7.45 9.66
C ILE A 288 -4.47 8.50 8.56
N GLU A 289 -5.19 9.57 8.88
CA GLU A 289 -5.45 10.67 7.95
C GLU A 289 -4.48 11.83 8.19
N ASN A 290 -3.80 12.28 7.14
CA ASN A 290 -2.93 13.45 7.22
C ASN A 290 -3.74 14.75 7.07
N LEU A 291 -3.80 15.52 8.16
CA LEU A 291 -4.51 16.80 8.25
C LEU A 291 -3.56 18.01 8.15
N SER A 292 -2.27 17.78 7.92
CA SER A 292 -1.27 18.85 7.81
C SER A 292 -1.62 19.82 6.66
N PRO A 293 -1.22 21.11 6.78
CA PRO A 293 -1.37 22.07 5.69
C PRO A 293 -0.72 21.55 4.41
N PRO A 294 -1.32 21.82 3.24
CA PRO A 294 -0.75 21.40 1.97
C PRO A 294 0.55 22.14 1.69
N GLU A 295 1.55 21.43 1.20
CA GLU A 295 2.72 22.05 0.57
C GLU A 295 2.41 22.24 -0.92
N GLU A 296 2.23 23.49 -1.36
CA GLU A 296 1.76 23.83 -2.71
C GLU A 296 2.58 23.18 -3.84
N SER A 297 3.87 22.91 -3.59
CA SER A 297 4.80 22.34 -4.57
C SER A 297 4.85 20.80 -4.57
N ILE A 298 4.18 20.13 -3.62
CA ILE A 298 4.26 18.67 -3.44
C ILE A 298 2.87 18.05 -3.46
N SER A 299 2.62 17.20 -4.47
CA SER A 299 1.39 16.41 -4.55
C SER A 299 1.11 15.65 -3.24
N PRO A 300 -0.13 15.66 -2.72
CA PRO A 300 -0.51 14.98 -1.48
C PRO A 300 -0.32 13.45 -1.56
N HIS A 301 -0.27 12.90 -2.77
CA HIS A 301 0.01 11.49 -3.02
C HIS A 301 1.46 11.10 -2.74
N LYS A 302 2.41 12.07 -2.71
CA LYS A 302 3.83 11.76 -2.57
C LYS A 302 4.15 11.18 -1.20
N LEU A 303 4.96 10.13 -1.20
CA LEU A 303 5.41 9.44 0.01
C LEU A 303 6.16 10.35 1.00
N ARG A 304 6.79 11.43 0.51
CA ARG A 304 7.55 12.40 1.31
C ARG A 304 6.76 13.01 2.48
N HIS A 305 5.44 13.03 2.41
CA HIS A 305 4.61 13.54 3.50
C HIS A 305 4.63 12.66 4.75
N TRP A 306 5.08 11.41 4.68
CA TRP A 306 4.86 10.44 5.75
C TRP A 306 6.03 10.27 6.73
N TRP A 307 7.20 10.84 6.42
CA TRP A 307 8.39 10.79 7.27
C TRP A 307 8.81 12.17 7.83
N LYS A 308 7.88 13.13 7.84
CA LYS A 308 8.11 14.44 8.49
C LYS A 308 7.83 14.33 9.99
N PRO A 309 8.55 15.10 10.83
CA PRO A 309 8.37 15.06 12.29
C PRO A 309 7.02 15.65 12.72
N ASP A 310 6.64 16.81 12.17
CA ASP A 310 5.53 17.62 12.68
C ASP A 310 4.23 17.41 11.90
N LEU A 311 3.82 16.15 11.75
CA LEU A 311 2.57 15.82 11.05
C LEU A 311 1.37 15.91 11.99
N ASN A 312 0.36 16.67 11.57
CA ASN A 312 -0.96 16.62 12.19
C ASN A 312 -1.73 15.42 11.63
N LEU A 313 -1.79 14.33 12.40
CA LEU A 313 -2.42 13.07 12.00
C LEU A 313 -3.62 12.75 12.87
N ARG A 314 -4.71 12.31 12.23
CA ARG A 314 -5.86 11.70 12.92
C ARG A 314 -5.83 10.20 12.75
N CYS A 315 -5.65 9.47 13.84
CA CYS A 315 -5.79 8.02 13.87
C CYS A 315 -7.22 7.64 14.27
N THR A 316 -7.86 6.75 13.53
CA THR A 316 -9.15 6.15 13.88
C THR A 316 -9.07 4.64 13.69
N VAL A 317 -9.33 3.88 14.75
CA VAL A 317 -9.34 2.42 14.72
C VAL A 317 -10.71 1.93 14.27
N TYR A 318 -10.73 1.12 13.21
CA TYR A 318 -11.93 0.41 12.74
C TYR A 318 -11.74 -1.08 12.96
N ASN A 319 -12.66 -1.70 13.70
CA ASN A 319 -12.69 -3.13 13.92
C ASN A 319 -13.90 -3.75 13.20
N TYR A 320 -13.73 -4.98 12.76
CA TYR A 320 -14.83 -5.87 12.44
C TYR A 320 -15.45 -6.37 13.76
N GLU A 321 -16.77 -6.23 13.89
CA GLU A 321 -17.56 -6.69 15.04
C GLU A 321 -18.21 -8.03 14.72
#